data_AF-A0A6L4Z7K4-F1
#
_entry.id   AF-A0A6L4Z7K4-F1
#
_cell.length_a   1.000
_cell.length_b   1.000
_cell.length_c   1.000
_cell.angle_alpha   90.00
_cell.angle_beta   90.00
_cell.angle_gamma   90.00
#
_symmetry.space_group_name_H-M   'P 1'
#
loop_
_entity.id
_entity.type
_entity.pdbx_description
1 polymer ?
#
loop_
_entity_poly.entity_id
_entity_poly.type
_entity_poly.pdbx_seq_one_letter_code
_entity_poly.pdbx_strand_id
1 'polypeptide(L)'
;MALNVRWTPESEDTFSDIINYLEQEWTEKEIRKFAQKTQKIILQIAKNPKMYKATGKEEIRRAVITKQTSLFYHINEVSNLITLLAFWDNRKNPNDLIY
;
A
#
# COMPACT_ATOMS: atom_id res chain seq x y z
N MET A 1 18.43 -8.84 -5.47
CA MET A 1 17.43 -9.83 -4.98
C MET A 1 16.16 -9.06 -4.64
N ALA A 2 14.99 -9.59 -4.96
CA ALA A 2 13.72 -8.99 -4.53
C ALA A 2 13.34 -9.59 -3.16
N LEU A 3 12.86 -8.76 -2.24
CA LEU A 3 12.35 -9.19 -0.95
C LEU A 3 10.97 -9.84 -1.11
N ASN A 4 10.65 -10.75 -0.19
CA ASN A 4 9.33 -11.37 -0.14
C ASN A 4 8.31 -10.35 0.34
N VAL A 5 7.11 -10.35 -0.26
CA VAL A 5 6.00 -9.49 0.14
C VAL A 5 4.90 -10.34 0.74
N ARG A 6 4.46 -9.98 1.94
CA ARG A 6 3.33 -10.61 2.63
C ARG A 6 2.23 -9.58 2.86
N TRP A 7 1.00 -9.97 2.57
CA TRP A 7 -0.20 -9.20 2.87
C TRP A 7 -0.69 -9.58 4.27
N THR A 8 -1.07 -8.60 5.08
CA THR A 8 -1.85 -8.84 6.30
C THR A 8 -3.33 -8.93 5.94
N PRO A 9 -4.15 -9.62 6.75
CA PRO A 9 -5.61 -9.62 6.57
C PRO A 9 -6.16 -8.19 6.45
N GLU A 10 -5.67 -7.28 7.28
CA GLU A 10 -6.07 -5.87 7.26
C GLU A 10 -5.70 -5.15 5.95
N SER A 11 -4.56 -5.50 5.33
CA SER A 11 -4.19 -4.97 4.02
C SER A 11 -5.08 -5.51 2.90
N GLU A 12 -5.57 -6.76 3.02
CA GLU A 12 -6.49 -7.34 2.05
C GLU A 12 -7.88 -6.72 2.17
N ASP A 13 -8.36 -6.54 3.41
CA ASP A 13 -9.65 -5.91 3.70
C ASP A 13 -9.67 -4.46 3.21
N THR A 14 -8.67 -3.66 3.60
CA THR A 14 -8.58 -2.25 3.19
C THR A 14 -8.37 -2.08 1.68
N PHE A 15 -7.65 -3.00 1.03
CA PHE A 15 -7.54 -3.00 -0.43
C PHE A 15 -8.88 -3.30 -1.10
N SER A 16 -9.60 -4.29 -0.58
CA SER A 16 -10.93 -4.66 -1.09
C SER A 16 -11.92 -3.52 -0.95
N ASP A 17 -11.91 -2.79 0.18
CA ASP A 17 -12.73 -1.60 0.38
C ASP A 17 -12.46 -0.51 -0.66
N ILE A 18 -11.19 -0.29 -1.02
CA ILE A 18 -10.82 0.68 -2.06
C ILE A 18 -11.31 0.21 -3.43
N ILE A 19 -11.19 -1.07 -3.74
CA ILE A 19 -11.70 -1.62 -5.01
C ILE A 19 -13.22 -1.48 -5.07
N ASN A 20 -13.95 -1.85 -4.02
CA ASN A 20 -15.40 -1.70 -3.92
C ASN A 20 -15.83 -0.24 -4.14
N TYR A 21 -15.12 0.71 -3.53
CA TYR A 21 -15.37 2.14 -3.76
C TYR A 21 -15.11 2.55 -5.22
N LEU A 22 -14.01 2.08 -5.81
CA LEU A 22 -13.68 2.39 -7.20
C LEU A 22 -14.69 1.78 -8.18
N GLU A 23 -15.24 0.60 -7.89
CA GLU A 23 -16.29 -0.05 -8.70
C GLU A 23 -17.61 0.73 -8.72
N GLN A 24 -17.93 1.45 -7.64
CA GLN A 24 -19.14 2.28 -7.58
C GLN A 24 -18.99 3.61 -8.34
N GLU A 25 -17.78 4.15 -8.38
CA GLU A 25 -17.54 5.54 -8.81
C GLU A 25 -16.80 5.66 -10.15
N TRP A 26 -16.15 4.58 -10.62
CA TRP A 26 -15.27 4.60 -11.79
C TRP A 26 -15.53 3.42 -12.73
N THR A 27 -15.04 3.52 -13.97
CA THR A 27 -15.18 2.42 -14.93
C THR A 27 -14.13 1.35 -14.68
N GLU A 28 -14.40 0.14 -15.17
CA GLU A 28 -13.49 -1.00 -15.10
C GLU A 28 -12.07 -0.66 -15.62
N LYS A 29 -11.96 0.26 -16.59
CA LYS A 29 -10.67 0.71 -17.11
C LYS A 29 -9.84 1.44 -16.07
N GLU A 30 -10.43 2.34 -15.28
CA GLU A 30 -9.70 3.02 -14.21
C GLU A 30 -9.33 2.07 -13.07
N ILE A 31 -10.20 1.12 -12.75
CA ILE A 31 -9.97 0.10 -11.70
C ILE A 31 -8.79 -0.78 -12.09
N ARG A 32 -8.78 -1.29 -13.33
CA ARG A 32 -7.65 -2.06 -13.87
C ARG A 32 -6.36 -1.25 -13.84
N LYS A 33 -6.42 0.04 -14.18
CA LYS A 33 -5.24 0.94 -14.12
C LYS A 33 -4.74 1.14 -12.69
N PHE A 34 -5.64 1.24 -11.71
CA PHE A 34 -5.29 1.30 -10.30
C PHE A 34 -4.60 0.02 -9.85
N ALA A 35 -5.19 -1.15 -10.12
CA ALA A 35 -4.61 -2.45 -9.78
C ALA A 35 -3.20 -2.65 -10.37
N GLN A 36 -3.02 -2.33 -11.66
CA GLN A 36 -1.72 -2.37 -12.32
C GLN A 36 -0.69 -1.44 -11.65
N LYS A 37 -1.12 -0.25 -11.24
CA LYS A 37 -0.25 0.71 -10.55
C LYS A 37 0.16 0.21 -9.17
N THR A 38 -0.78 -0.36 -8.42
CA THR A 38 -0.53 -0.97 -7.12
C THR A 38 0.48 -2.11 -7.25
N GLN A 39 0.28 -3.03 -8.20
CA GLN A 39 1.20 -4.13 -8.44
C GLN A 39 2.61 -3.62 -8.80
N LYS A 40 2.71 -2.60 -9.66
CA LYS A 40 3.99 -1.99 -10.02
C LYS A 40 4.73 -1.42 -8.80
N ILE A 41 4.00 -0.76 -7.89
CA ILE A 41 4.57 -0.21 -6.66
C ILE A 41 5.04 -1.32 -5.73
N ILE A 42 4.26 -2.38 -5.55
CA ILE A 42 4.67 -3.54 -4.74
C ILE A 42 5.96 -4.16 -5.29
N LEU A 43 6.08 -4.31 -6.62
CA LEU A 43 7.30 -4.80 -7.26
C LEU A 43 8.50 -3.85 -7.06
N GLN A 44 8.27 -2.54 -7.03
CA GLN A 44 9.31 -1.55 -6.74
C GLN A 44 9.76 -1.63 -5.28
N ILE A 45 8.80 -1.74 -4.35
CA ILE A 45 9.06 -1.90 -2.91
C ILE A 45 9.83 -3.20 -2.64
N ALA A 46 9.47 -4.30 -3.32
CA ALA A 46 10.19 -5.56 -3.25
C ALA A 46 11.66 -5.44 -3.68
N LYS A 47 11.97 -4.59 -4.67
CA LYS A 47 13.33 -4.37 -5.15
C LYS A 47 14.10 -3.32 -4.34
N ASN A 48 13.41 -2.30 -3.85
CA ASN A 48 13.98 -1.20 -3.08
C ASN A 48 13.02 -0.80 -1.96
N PRO A 49 13.02 -1.52 -0.82
CA PRO A 49 12.07 -1.28 0.27
C PRO A 49 12.26 0.10 0.89
N LYS A 50 13.47 0.67 0.84
CA LYS A 50 13.79 1.99 1.41
C LYS A 50 13.52 3.17 0.46
N MET A 51 12.86 2.93 -0.69
CA MET A 51 12.59 3.96 -1.69
C MET A 51 11.62 5.06 -1.21
N TYR A 52 10.65 4.69 -0.36
CA TYR A 52 9.63 5.63 0.11
C TYR A 52 10.00 6.22 1.46
N LYS A 53 9.33 7.33 1.84
CA LYS A 53 9.57 8.00 3.12
C LYS A 53 9.12 7.11 4.28
N ALA A 54 9.94 7.03 5.31
CA ALA A 54 9.54 6.48 6.60
C ALA A 54 8.44 7.36 7.23
N THR A 55 7.57 6.74 8.03
CA THR A 55 6.62 7.47 8.87
C THR A 55 7.30 7.89 10.17
N GLY A 56 6.54 8.28 11.20
CA GLY A 56 7.09 8.54 12.53
C GLY A 56 7.73 7.32 13.19
N LYS A 57 7.50 6.11 12.63
CA LYS A 57 8.13 4.84 13.03
C LYS A 57 9.13 4.44 11.94
N GLU A 58 10.41 4.28 12.29
CA GLU A 58 11.49 4.09 11.31
C GLU A 58 11.32 2.87 10.38
N GLU A 59 10.63 1.84 10.85
CA GLU A 59 10.41 0.57 10.14
C GLU A 59 9.17 0.60 9.23
N ILE A 60 8.27 1.58 9.41
CA ILE A 60 7.05 1.73 8.62
C ILE A 60 7.25 2.82 7.58
N ARG A 61 6.83 2.54 6.36
CA ARG A 61 6.97 3.45 5.23
C ARG A 61 5.66 3.65 4.50
N ARG A 62 5.52 4.83 3.89
CA ARG A 62 4.33 5.23 3.15
C ARG A 62 4.63 5.39 1.66
N ALA A 63 4.10 4.49 0.85
CA ALA A 63 4.13 4.55 -0.61
C ALA A 63 2.86 5.19 -1.16
N VAL A 64 2.98 6.28 -1.91
CA VAL A 64 1.82 6.93 -2.53
C VAL A 64 1.47 6.21 -3.83
N ILE A 65 0.31 5.54 -3.87
CA ILE A 65 -0.18 4.86 -5.09
C ILE A 65 -0.86 5.87 -6.00
N THR A 66 -1.83 6.60 -5.47
CA THR A 66 -2.53 7.68 -6.17
C THR A 66 -2.58 8.90 -5.25
N LYS A 67 -3.08 10.04 -5.74
CA LYS A 67 -3.33 11.19 -4.85
C LYS A 67 -4.29 10.82 -3.71
N GLN A 68 -5.20 9.89 -3.96
CA GLN A 68 -6.24 9.46 -3.02
C GLN A 68 -5.84 8.24 -2.21
N THR A 69 -4.80 7.48 -2.60
CA THR A 69 -4.48 6.21 -1.93
C THR A 69 -3.00 6.09 -1.62
N SER A 70 -2.69 5.74 -0.37
CA SER A 70 -1.35 5.44 0.12
C SER A 70 -1.28 4.00 0.65
N LEU A 71 -0.18 3.31 0.39
CA LEU A 71 0.14 2.01 0.96
C LEU A 71 1.12 2.17 2.12
N PHE A 72 0.77 1.62 3.26
CA PHE A 72 1.65 1.50 4.41
C PHE A 72 2.24 0.10 4.45
N TYR A 73 3.56 0.03 4.61
CA TYR A 73 4.27 -1.24 4.68
C TYR A 73 5.40 -1.19 5.70
N HIS A 74 5.64 -2.33 6.32
CA HIS A 74 6.72 -2.56 7.27
C HIS A 74 7.87 -3.32 6.60
N ILE A 75 9.10 -2.91 6.88
CA ILE A 75 10.31 -3.55 6.36
C ILE A 75 10.97 -4.33 7.48
N ASN A 76 11.05 -5.65 7.33
CA ASN A 76 11.86 -6.48 8.22
C ASN A 76 13.17 -6.86 7.51
N GLU A 77 14.25 -6.13 7.83
CA GLU A 77 15.56 -6.34 7.21
C GLU A 77 16.19 -7.68 7.62
N VAL A 78 15.90 -8.17 8.83
CA VAL A 78 16.47 -9.43 9.36
C VAL A 78 15.95 -10.64 8.58
N SER A 79 14.65 -10.66 8.27
CA SER A 79 13.99 -11.75 7.55
C SER A 79 13.82 -11.50 6.05
N ASN A 80 14.32 -10.36 5.54
CA ASN A 80 14.16 -9.96 4.14
C ASN A 80 12.67 -9.98 3.67
N LEU A 81 11.78 -9.53 4.56
CA LEU A 81 10.33 -9.58 4.38
C LEU A 81 9.72 -8.18 4.44
N ILE A 82 8.88 -7.89 3.47
CA ILE A 82 8.02 -6.70 3.46
C ILE A 82 6.62 -7.15 3.86
N THR A 83 6.06 -6.53 4.89
CA THR A 83 4.67 -6.77 5.30
C THR A 83 3.84 -5.55 4.89
N LEU A 84 2.86 -5.75 4.01
CA LEU A 84 1.87 -4.72 3.70
C LEU A 84 0.92 -4.62 4.87
N LEU A 85 0.75 -3.42 5.42
CA LEU A 85 -0.04 -3.20 6.63
C LEU A 85 -1.48 -2.80 6.29
N ALA A 86 -1.63 -1.75 5.48
CA ALA A 86 -2.93 -1.22 5.11
C ALA A 86 -2.83 -0.34 3.85
N PHE A 87 -3.94 -0.29 3.12
CA PHE A 87 -4.16 0.70 2.06
C PHE A 87 -5.06 1.81 2.61
N TRP A 88 -4.52 3.02 2.66
CA TRP A 88 -5.19 4.17 3.22
C TRP A 88 -5.76 5.06 2.13
N ASP A 89 -7.04 5.43 2.26
CA ASP A 89 -7.63 6.51 1.49
C ASP A 89 -7.29 7.86 2.13
N ASN A 90 -6.44 8.64 1.46
CA ASN A 90 -5.98 9.96 1.89
C ASN A 90 -7.11 11.00 2.03
N ARG A 91 -8.32 10.70 1.55
CA ARG A 91 -9.51 11.55 1.74
C ARG A 91 -10.17 11.35 3.11
N LYS A 92 -9.89 10.22 3.78
CA LYS A 92 -10.39 9.94 5.13
C LYS A 92 -9.68 10.83 6.16
N ASN A 93 -10.32 11.03 7.30
CA ASN A 93 -9.79 11.85 8.38
C ASN A 93 -8.43 11.29 8.86
N PRO A 94 -7.38 12.12 8.94
CA PRO A 94 -6.05 11.66 9.34
C PRO A 94 -5.99 11.17 10.79
N ASN A 95 -7.00 11.48 11.62
CA ASN A 95 -7.09 11.02 13.01
C ASN A 95 -7.40 9.52 13.14
N ASP A 96 -7.93 8.89 12.09
CA ASP A 96 -8.20 7.45 12.04
C ASP A 96 -6.98 6.64 11.60
N LEU A 97 -5.85 7.29 11.27
CA LEU A 97 -4.62 6.65 10.84
C LEU A 97 -3.71 6.31 12.04
N ILE A 98 -3.42 5.03 12.23
CA ILE A 98 -2.66 4.50 13.39
C ILE A 98 -1.14 4.31 13.08
N TYR A 99 -0.68 4.66 11.87
CA TYR A 99 0.65 4.35 11.31
C TYR A 99 1.49 5.59 10.97
#